data_AF-A0A7Y9EQM7-F1
#
_entry.id   AF-A0A7Y9EQM7-F1
#
_cell.length_a   1.000
_cell.length_b   1.000
_cell.length_c   1.000
_cell.angle_alpha   90.00
_cell.angle_beta   90.00
_cell.angle_gamma   90.00
#
_symmetry.space_group_name_H-M   'P 1'
#
loop_
_entity.id
_entity.type
_entity.pdbx_description
1 polymer ?
#
loop_
_entity_poly.entity_id
_entity_poly.type
_entity_poly.pdbx_seq_one_letter_code
_entity_poly.pdbx_strand_id
1 'polypeptide(L)'
;MTSIVPPLSSCDSCVRLKSVPDPDWSPDENHDPLDTGSLYFCAAFPDGIPQDIKLLGFDHRLPYPADGGVRHELRQDRADLLAAFEEETPADIRHRDVEASAQAWMRQIAVLKERRLRLAEFLLYAGELAVPVQGDGTPASWDFDDFRMLAVSTSGPIELDLDESDGFQGWRSVSLNEIIADVAEDVLLYVDKRGPLLPVGAFHTFDIPLYRTVRDGSEGQLRQEFPEALVYRPEGERAVFTSLLALEAARGTTVRWEPVRGRDMLAEGEVVIDPGRPHQRPLRP
;
A
#
# COMPACT_ATOMS: atom_id res chain seq x y z
N MET A 1 17.50 -15.69 -24.88
CA MET A 1 16.49 -15.83 -23.81
C MET A 1 16.24 -14.43 -23.28
N THR A 2 15.09 -13.89 -23.62
CA THR A 2 14.67 -12.49 -23.54
C THR A 2 13.93 -12.24 -22.22
N SER A 3 14.21 -11.09 -21.58
CA SER A 3 13.61 -10.52 -20.36
C SER A 3 12.07 -10.71 -20.29
N ILE A 4 11.48 -11.18 -19.17
CA ILE A 4 11.03 -10.45 -17.96
C ILE A 4 9.89 -9.43 -18.24
N VAL A 5 8.79 -9.58 -17.49
CA VAL A 5 7.45 -8.94 -17.60
C VAL A 5 6.61 -9.51 -18.77
N PRO A 6 5.28 -9.72 -18.61
CA PRO A 6 4.40 -10.14 -19.71
C PRO A 6 4.65 -9.30 -20.94
N PRO A 7 4.60 -9.84 -22.19
CA PRO A 7 5.22 -9.21 -23.35
C PRO A 7 4.91 -7.72 -23.28
N LEU A 8 5.94 -6.95 -22.90
CA LEU A 8 5.78 -5.61 -22.40
C LEU A 8 4.84 -4.90 -23.35
N SER A 9 3.68 -4.52 -22.84
CA SER A 9 2.72 -3.65 -23.51
C SER A 9 1.68 -4.26 -24.47
N SER A 10 1.34 -5.55 -24.38
CA SER A 10 0.18 -6.06 -25.13
C SER A 10 -1.14 -5.44 -24.63
N CYS A 11 -1.35 -5.36 -23.32
CA CYS A 11 -2.48 -4.67 -22.70
C CYS A 11 -2.11 -3.26 -22.21
N ASP A 12 -3.12 -2.41 -22.02
CA ASP A 12 -2.94 -1.05 -21.49
C ASP A 12 -2.41 -1.03 -20.05
N SER A 13 -2.66 -2.08 -19.26
CA SER A 13 -2.10 -2.24 -17.90
C SER A 13 -0.58 -2.20 -17.91
N CYS A 14 0.05 -2.93 -18.85
CA CYS A 14 1.50 -3.07 -18.90
C CYS A 14 2.24 -1.75 -19.17
N VAL A 15 1.59 -0.78 -19.82
CA VAL A 15 2.16 0.56 -20.06
C VAL A 15 2.00 1.47 -18.85
N ARG A 16 1.05 1.17 -17.97
CA ARG A 16 0.79 1.90 -16.73
C ARG A 16 1.34 1.18 -15.51
N LEU A 17 2.18 0.15 -15.72
CA LEU A 17 2.86 -0.53 -14.64
C LEU A 17 3.73 0.48 -13.93
N LYS A 18 3.64 0.47 -12.61
CA LYS A 18 4.57 1.16 -11.75
C LYS A 18 5.52 0.14 -11.17
N SER A 19 6.76 0.54 -10.91
CA SER A 19 7.74 -0.31 -10.25
C SER A 19 8.39 0.46 -9.12
N VAL A 20 8.76 -0.17 -8.01
CA VAL A 20 9.56 0.42 -6.93
C VAL A 20 10.69 -0.52 -6.55
N PRO A 21 11.84 -0.03 -6.07
CA PRO A 21 12.83 -0.88 -5.41
C PRO A 21 12.15 -1.67 -4.29
N ASP A 22 12.40 -2.97 -4.23
CA ASP A 22 11.96 -3.81 -3.12
C ASP A 22 12.90 -3.56 -1.92
N PRO A 23 12.43 -2.91 -0.85
CA PRO A 23 13.29 -2.59 0.29
C PRO A 23 13.73 -3.83 1.09
N ASP A 24 13.11 -4.99 0.85
CA ASP A 24 13.48 -6.25 1.47
C ASP A 24 14.28 -7.17 0.54
N TRP A 25 14.56 -6.73 -0.68
CA TRP A 25 15.34 -7.54 -1.60
C TRP A 25 16.80 -7.59 -1.19
N SER A 26 17.30 -8.82 -1.06
CA SER A 26 18.70 -9.11 -0.80
C SER A 26 19.26 -9.95 -1.94
N PRO A 27 20.33 -9.49 -2.63
CA PRO A 27 20.93 -10.25 -3.71
C PRO A 27 21.49 -11.60 -3.24
N ASP A 28 21.85 -11.72 -1.96
CA ASP A 28 22.47 -12.91 -1.38
C ASP A 28 21.44 -13.97 -0.95
N GLU A 29 20.19 -13.57 -0.70
CA GLU A 29 19.11 -14.46 -0.26
C GLU A 29 18.18 -14.87 -1.40
N ASN A 30 18.35 -14.26 -2.59
CA ASN A 30 17.45 -14.48 -3.70
C ASN A 30 17.97 -15.56 -4.66
N HIS A 31 17.13 -16.57 -4.89
CA HIS A 31 17.46 -17.69 -5.77
C HIS A 31 16.84 -17.56 -7.17
N ASP A 32 16.00 -16.55 -7.40
CA ASP A 32 15.43 -16.28 -8.71
C ASP A 32 16.36 -15.33 -9.50
N PRO A 33 17.05 -15.81 -10.55
CA PRO A 33 17.92 -14.96 -11.37
C PRO A 33 17.16 -13.88 -12.15
N LEU A 34 15.82 -13.91 -12.14
CA LEU A 34 14.95 -12.92 -12.78
C LEU A 34 14.42 -11.86 -11.80
N ASP A 35 14.69 -11.99 -10.50
CA ASP A 35 14.28 -10.98 -9.54
C ASP A 35 15.27 -9.81 -9.53
N THR A 36 14.86 -8.71 -10.15
CA THR A 36 15.63 -7.48 -10.27
C THR A 36 15.61 -6.60 -9.02
N GLY A 37 15.01 -7.07 -7.92
CA GLY A 37 14.82 -6.27 -6.72
C GLY A 37 13.81 -5.15 -6.90
N SER A 38 12.78 -5.41 -7.71
CA SER A 38 11.72 -4.46 -8.00
C SER A 38 10.34 -5.07 -7.78
N LEU A 39 9.50 -4.37 -7.02
CA LEU A 39 8.08 -4.66 -6.89
C LEU A 39 7.31 -3.91 -7.98
N TYR A 40 6.58 -4.65 -8.82
CA TYR A 40 5.73 -4.07 -9.88
C TYR A 40 4.27 -4.05 -9.42
N PHE A 41 3.55 -2.96 -9.69
CA PHE A 41 2.17 -2.75 -9.28
C PHE A 41 1.38 -1.96 -10.33
N CYS A 42 0.06 -2.03 -10.27
CA CYS A 42 -0.84 -1.27 -11.15
C CYS A 42 -2.15 -0.95 -10.43
N ALA A 43 -3.10 -0.32 -11.13
CA ALA A 43 -4.41 0.00 -10.55
C ALA A 43 -5.18 -1.24 -10.06
N ALA A 44 -5.01 -2.41 -10.70
CA ALA A 44 -5.65 -3.65 -10.29
C ALA A 44 -4.99 -4.26 -9.03
N PHE A 45 -3.68 -4.04 -8.87
CA PHE A 45 -2.87 -4.58 -7.78
C PHE A 45 -1.91 -3.50 -7.25
N PRO A 46 -2.39 -2.56 -6.43
CA PRO A 46 -1.60 -1.39 -5.99
C PRO A 46 -0.47 -1.76 -5.02
N ASP A 47 -0.50 -2.97 -4.47
CA ASP A 47 0.45 -3.45 -3.47
C ASP A 47 1.47 -4.47 -4.02
N GLY A 48 1.44 -4.70 -5.33
CA GLY A 48 2.31 -5.66 -6.03
C GLY A 48 1.51 -6.63 -6.89
N ILE A 49 2.10 -7.16 -7.95
CA ILE A 49 1.41 -8.09 -8.85
C ILE A 49 1.66 -9.54 -8.42
N PRO A 50 0.62 -10.39 -8.29
CA PRO A 50 0.79 -11.82 -8.01
C PRO A 50 1.79 -12.48 -8.96
N GLN A 51 2.62 -13.39 -8.43
CA GLN A 51 3.70 -13.99 -9.21
C GLN A 51 3.21 -14.73 -10.47
N ASP A 52 2.04 -15.36 -10.42
CA ASP A 52 1.46 -16.05 -11.56
C ASP A 52 0.94 -15.11 -12.65
N ILE A 53 0.60 -13.87 -12.31
CA ILE A 53 0.32 -12.79 -13.26
C ILE A 53 1.65 -12.17 -13.75
N LYS A 54 2.62 -11.94 -12.85
CA LYS A 54 3.93 -11.34 -13.16
C LYS A 54 4.77 -12.21 -14.10
N LEU A 55 4.76 -13.53 -13.90
CA LEU A 55 5.53 -14.51 -14.68
C LEU A 55 4.74 -15.19 -15.80
N LEU A 56 3.77 -14.48 -16.41
CA LEU A 56 3.08 -14.96 -17.61
C LEU A 56 2.29 -16.26 -17.48
N GLY A 57 2.00 -16.69 -16.25
CA GLY A 57 1.18 -17.87 -16.02
C GLY A 57 -0.30 -17.62 -16.30
N PHE A 58 -0.81 -16.40 -16.16
CA PHE A 58 -2.24 -16.12 -16.20
C PHE A 58 -2.61 -15.03 -17.18
N ASP A 59 -3.74 -15.18 -17.88
CA ASP A 59 -4.26 -14.17 -18.78
C ASP A 59 -4.97 -13.07 -18.00
N HIS A 60 -4.24 -11.99 -17.76
CA HIS A 60 -4.63 -10.74 -17.08
C HIS A 60 -5.90 -10.06 -17.62
N ARG A 61 -6.44 -10.48 -18.78
CA ARG A 61 -7.73 -10.00 -19.29
C ARG A 61 -8.91 -10.70 -18.60
N LEU A 62 -8.65 -11.86 -18.01
CA LEU A 62 -9.62 -12.63 -17.24
C LEU A 62 -9.70 -12.12 -15.80
N PRO A 63 -10.84 -12.33 -15.13
CA PRO A 63 -10.96 -12.07 -13.71
C PRO A 63 -9.92 -12.85 -12.91
N TYR A 64 -9.18 -12.14 -12.06
CA TYR A 64 -8.33 -12.72 -11.04
C TYR A 64 -8.90 -12.41 -9.65
N PRO A 65 -8.99 -13.36 -8.71
CA PRO A 65 -9.51 -13.08 -7.38
C PRO A 65 -8.65 -12.00 -6.69
N ALA A 66 -9.31 -10.97 -6.15
CA ALA A 66 -8.69 -9.78 -5.58
C ALA A 66 -8.07 -8.79 -6.60
N ASP A 67 -8.27 -8.98 -7.92
CA ASP A 67 -8.18 -7.84 -8.83
C ASP A 67 -9.27 -6.83 -8.46
N GLY A 68 -9.00 -5.54 -8.58
CA GLY A 68 -9.97 -4.48 -8.28
C GLY A 68 -11.18 -4.42 -9.24
N GLY A 69 -11.53 -5.52 -9.92
CA GLY A 69 -12.52 -5.57 -10.99
C GLY A 69 -12.07 -4.84 -12.27
N VAL A 70 -10.82 -4.40 -12.31
CA VAL A 70 -10.25 -3.66 -13.44
C VAL A 70 -10.05 -4.61 -14.60
N ARG A 71 -10.55 -4.22 -15.78
CA ARG A 71 -10.39 -4.96 -17.03
C ARG A 71 -9.52 -4.15 -17.97
N HIS A 72 -8.50 -4.80 -18.50
CA HIS A 72 -7.48 -4.17 -19.33
C HIS A 72 -7.68 -4.54 -20.80
N GLU A 73 -7.66 -3.53 -21.66
CA GLU A 73 -7.89 -3.70 -23.08
C GLU A 73 -6.58 -4.00 -23.81
N LEU A 74 -6.69 -4.79 -24.89
CA LEU A 74 -5.59 -4.99 -25.83
C LEU A 74 -5.28 -3.65 -26.50
N ARG A 75 -4.01 -3.25 -26.52
CA ARG A 75 -3.59 -2.04 -27.20
C ARG A 75 -3.70 -2.21 -28.72
N GLN A 76 -3.98 -1.11 -29.40
CA GLN A 76 -3.89 -1.03 -30.85
C GLN A 76 -2.49 -1.50 -31.30
N ASP A 77 -2.45 -2.29 -32.38
CA ASP A 77 -1.24 -2.86 -33.00
C ASP A 77 -0.48 -3.89 -32.14
N ARG A 78 -1.13 -4.49 -31.13
CA ARG A 78 -0.53 -5.53 -30.28
C ARG A 78 -1.14 -6.93 -30.45
N ALA A 79 -1.95 -7.12 -31.49
CA ALA A 79 -2.57 -8.40 -31.81
C ALA A 79 -1.52 -9.51 -32.02
N ASP A 80 -0.40 -9.20 -32.69
CA ASP A 80 0.66 -10.18 -32.95
C ASP A 80 1.38 -10.61 -31.66
N LEU A 81 1.62 -9.67 -30.72
CA LEU A 81 2.21 -9.99 -29.42
C LEU A 81 1.27 -10.85 -28.57
N LEU A 82 -0.03 -10.56 -28.62
CA LEU A 82 -1.03 -11.38 -27.95
C LEU A 82 -1.04 -12.79 -28.56
N ALA A 83 -1.07 -12.92 -29.89
CA ALA A 83 -1.09 -14.21 -30.57
C ALA A 83 0.15 -15.06 -30.20
N ALA A 84 1.34 -14.46 -30.17
CA ALA A 84 2.56 -15.14 -29.73
C ALA A 84 2.46 -15.63 -28.27
N PHE A 85 1.94 -14.79 -27.36
CA PHE A 85 1.71 -15.21 -25.98
C PHE A 85 0.73 -16.38 -25.88
N GLU A 86 -0.36 -16.37 -26.64
CA GLU A 86 -1.36 -17.44 -26.64
C GLU A 86 -0.85 -18.74 -27.27
N GLU A 87 0.11 -18.66 -28.18
CA GLU A 87 0.83 -19.80 -28.76
C GLU A 87 1.83 -20.40 -27.76
N GLU A 88 2.61 -19.55 -27.08
CA GLU A 88 3.62 -19.96 -26.10
C GLU A 88 3.01 -20.43 -24.76
N THR A 89 1.83 -19.90 -24.42
CA THR A 89 1.13 -20.17 -23.16
C THR A 89 -0.22 -20.83 -23.45
N PRO A 90 -0.28 -22.17 -23.38
CA PRO A 90 -1.49 -22.95 -23.58
C PRO A 90 -2.70 -22.48 -22.76
N ALA A 91 -3.90 -22.65 -23.32
CA ALA A 91 -5.14 -22.19 -22.69
C ALA A 91 -5.41 -22.81 -21.31
N ASP A 92 -5.02 -24.07 -21.09
CA ASP A 92 -5.10 -24.75 -19.80
C ASP A 92 -4.21 -24.11 -18.73
N ILE A 93 -3.11 -23.47 -19.13
CA ILE A 93 -2.28 -22.65 -18.24
C ILE A 93 -2.96 -21.30 -18.01
N ARG A 94 -3.31 -20.58 -19.08
CA ARG A 94 -3.84 -19.21 -19.01
C ARG A 94 -5.17 -19.08 -18.28
N HIS A 95 -6.02 -20.10 -18.39
CA HIS A 95 -7.42 -20.08 -17.89
C HIS A 95 -7.63 -21.04 -16.71
N ARG A 96 -6.54 -21.54 -16.11
CA ARG A 96 -6.62 -22.42 -14.95
C ARG A 96 -7.32 -21.74 -13.78
N ASP A 97 -7.79 -22.57 -12.86
CA ASP A 97 -8.18 -22.11 -11.53
C ASP A 97 -6.96 -21.56 -10.78
N VAL A 98 -7.10 -20.32 -10.30
CA VAL A 98 -6.07 -19.57 -9.56
C VAL A 98 -6.47 -19.30 -8.12
N GLU A 99 -7.54 -19.91 -7.61
CA GLU A 99 -8.03 -19.64 -6.25
C GLU A 99 -6.93 -19.84 -5.19
N ALA A 100 -6.18 -20.94 -5.27
CA ALA A 100 -5.09 -21.22 -4.33
C ALA A 100 -3.94 -20.20 -4.42
N SER A 101 -3.57 -19.79 -5.64
CA SER A 101 -2.54 -18.76 -5.87
C SER A 101 -2.98 -17.41 -5.32
N ALA A 102 -4.23 -17.01 -5.60
CA ALA A 102 -4.80 -15.77 -5.11
C ALA A 102 -4.90 -15.76 -3.59
N GLN A 103 -5.26 -16.89 -2.96
CA GLN A 103 -5.24 -17.02 -1.50
C GLN A 103 -3.82 -16.89 -0.92
N ALA A 104 -2.81 -17.47 -1.57
CA ALA A 104 -1.42 -17.30 -1.16
C ALA A 104 -0.95 -15.85 -1.28
N TRP A 105 -1.29 -15.20 -2.39
CA TRP A 105 -1.04 -13.79 -2.63
C TRP A 105 -1.71 -12.89 -1.57
N MET A 106 -3.00 -13.10 -1.28
CA MET A 106 -3.71 -12.33 -0.25
C MET A 106 -3.06 -12.44 1.13
N ARG A 107 -2.48 -13.61 1.48
CA ARG A 107 -1.71 -13.76 2.72
C ARG A 107 -0.43 -12.92 2.70
N GLN A 108 0.29 -12.88 1.58
CA GLN A 108 1.49 -12.04 1.44
C GLN A 108 1.15 -10.55 1.57
N ILE A 109 0.06 -10.12 0.94
CA ILE A 109 -0.41 -8.74 1.05
C ILE A 109 -0.84 -8.38 2.47
N ALA A 110 -1.52 -9.27 3.18
CA ALA A 110 -1.86 -9.03 4.58
C ALA A 110 -0.59 -8.74 5.43
N VAL A 111 0.49 -9.50 5.22
CA VAL A 111 1.78 -9.27 5.90
C VAL A 111 2.37 -7.91 5.51
N LEU A 112 2.31 -7.53 4.23
CA LEU A 112 2.77 -6.22 3.76
C LEU A 112 1.98 -5.08 4.41
N LYS A 113 0.65 -5.20 4.49
CA LYS A 113 -0.24 -4.21 5.12
C LYS A 113 0.04 -4.08 6.61
N GLU A 114 0.27 -5.19 7.30
CA GLU A 114 0.65 -5.20 8.71
C GLU A 114 1.98 -4.47 8.96
N ARG A 115 2.97 -4.67 8.07
CA ARG A 115 4.26 -3.98 8.14
C ARG A 115 4.12 -2.48 7.86
N ARG A 116 3.30 -2.10 6.87
CA ARG A 116 2.97 -0.70 6.59
C ARG A 116 2.23 -0.05 7.74
N LEU A 117 1.30 -0.76 8.39
CA LEU A 117 0.59 -0.28 9.56
C LEU A 117 1.59 0.06 10.67
N ARG A 118 2.49 -0.87 11.01
CA ARG A 118 3.55 -0.61 12.00
C ARG A 118 4.42 0.59 11.65
N LEU A 119 4.74 0.78 10.37
CA LEU A 119 5.53 1.93 9.93
C LEU A 119 4.75 3.24 10.05
N ALA A 120 3.46 3.24 9.69
CA ALA A 120 2.57 4.39 9.90
C ALA A 120 2.46 4.74 11.39
N GLU A 121 2.24 3.74 12.25
CA GLU A 121 2.20 3.90 13.70
C GLU A 121 3.51 4.48 14.24
N PHE A 122 4.66 4.00 13.77
CA PHE A 122 5.96 4.54 14.14
C PHE A 122 6.08 6.03 13.80
N LEU A 123 5.69 6.44 12.59
CA LEU A 123 5.70 7.84 12.17
C LEU A 123 4.73 8.72 12.96
N LEU A 124 3.57 8.20 13.38
CA LEU A 124 2.60 8.94 14.18
C LEU A 124 3.13 9.39 15.54
N TYR A 125 4.20 8.76 16.05
CA TYR A 125 4.86 9.10 17.31
C TYR A 125 6.28 9.64 17.12
N ALA A 126 6.75 9.77 15.88
CA ALA A 126 8.02 10.45 15.64
C ALA A 126 7.86 11.93 16.04
N GLY A 127 8.77 12.42 16.88
CA GLY A 127 8.72 13.78 17.39
C GLY A 127 9.00 14.82 16.29
N GLU A 128 10.02 14.56 15.48
CA GLU A 128 10.37 15.33 14.30
C GLU A 128 10.78 14.36 13.18
N LEU A 129 10.46 14.74 11.94
CA LEU A 129 10.87 14.02 10.74
C LEU A 129 11.79 14.91 9.93
N ALA A 130 12.84 14.35 9.36
CA ALA A 130 13.68 15.03 8.39
C ALA A 130 13.24 14.61 6.98
N VAL A 131 13.01 15.59 6.11
CA VAL A 131 12.77 15.38 4.68
C VAL A 131 13.74 16.19 3.83
N PRO A 132 14.16 15.70 2.67
CA PRO A 132 14.94 16.47 1.72
C PRO A 132 14.09 17.60 1.13
N VAL A 133 14.72 18.74 0.83
CA VAL A 133 14.03 19.93 0.32
C VAL A 133 14.72 20.54 -0.88
N GLN A 134 13.92 21.23 -1.70
CA GLN A 134 14.38 22.04 -2.81
C GLN A 134 14.79 23.45 -2.35
N GLY A 135 15.33 24.26 -3.28
CA GLY A 135 15.75 25.63 -3.00
C GLY A 135 14.63 26.58 -2.56
N ASP A 136 13.37 26.25 -2.85
CA ASP A 136 12.19 26.99 -2.38
C ASP A 136 11.62 26.45 -1.05
N GLY A 137 12.25 25.41 -0.49
CA GLY A 137 11.84 24.76 0.75
C GLY A 137 10.73 23.71 0.60
N THR A 138 10.25 23.42 -0.62
CA THR A 138 9.31 22.32 -0.86
C THR A 138 10.00 20.96 -0.74
N PRO A 139 9.29 19.88 -0.38
CA PRO A 139 9.88 18.55 -0.31
C PRO A 139 10.49 18.12 -1.65
N ALA A 140 11.74 17.68 -1.64
CA ALA A 140 12.41 17.14 -2.82
C ALA A 140 12.10 15.65 -2.93
N SER A 141 11.23 15.28 -3.88
CA SER A 141 10.90 13.89 -4.17
C SER A 141 11.73 13.36 -5.33
N TRP A 142 12.03 12.06 -5.31
CA TRP A 142 12.57 11.34 -6.45
C TRP A 142 11.44 10.97 -7.39
N ASP A 143 11.62 11.24 -8.68
CA ASP A 143 10.76 10.82 -9.75
C ASP A 143 11.46 9.68 -10.52
N PHE A 144 10.80 8.53 -10.59
CA PHE A 144 11.31 7.33 -11.27
C PHE A 144 10.49 6.98 -12.50
N ASP A 145 9.88 8.00 -13.14
CA ASP A 145 8.92 7.93 -14.26
C ASP A 145 7.55 7.31 -13.87
N ASP A 146 7.60 6.19 -13.16
CA ASP A 146 6.46 5.35 -12.81
C ASP A 146 5.84 5.72 -11.46
N PHE A 147 6.66 6.23 -10.54
CA PHE A 147 6.24 6.59 -9.20
C PHE A 147 7.12 7.72 -8.65
N ARG A 148 6.59 8.38 -7.63
CA ARG A 148 7.30 9.38 -6.87
C ARG A 148 7.55 8.90 -5.46
N MET A 149 8.73 9.20 -4.95
CA MET A 149 9.17 8.78 -3.63
C MET A 149 9.66 9.98 -2.83
N LEU A 150 9.35 10.02 -1.55
CA LEU A 150 9.92 10.96 -0.61
C LEU A 150 10.69 10.20 0.47
N ALA A 151 11.98 10.48 0.60
CA ALA A 151 12.76 10.00 1.73
C ALA A 151 12.31 10.70 3.01
N VAL A 152 12.11 9.92 4.07
CA VAL A 152 11.75 10.40 5.40
C VAL A 152 12.73 9.77 6.38
N SER A 153 13.31 10.57 7.26
CA SER A 153 14.07 10.03 8.37
C SER A 153 13.53 10.48 9.72
N THR A 154 13.51 9.55 10.67
CA THR A 154 13.18 9.83 12.08
C THR A 154 14.41 10.14 12.94
N SER A 155 15.61 9.99 12.37
CA SER A 155 16.89 10.17 13.08
C SER A 155 17.75 11.34 12.55
N GLY A 156 17.24 12.10 11.59
CA GLY A 156 17.95 13.20 10.94
C GLY A 156 18.41 12.84 9.52
N PRO A 157 19.23 13.69 8.86
CA PRO A 157 19.67 13.45 7.49
C PRO A 157 20.28 12.05 7.30
N ILE A 158 19.82 11.33 6.29
CA ILE A 158 20.36 10.02 5.90
C ILE A 158 21.02 10.13 4.53
N GLU A 159 22.15 9.47 4.35
CA GLU A 159 22.70 9.24 3.01
C GLU A 159 21.79 8.27 2.29
N LEU A 160 21.37 8.57 1.06
CA LEU A 160 20.52 7.69 0.26
C LEU A 160 21.38 6.98 -0.78
N ASP A 161 21.08 5.71 -1.07
CA ASP A 161 21.77 4.96 -2.13
C ASP A 161 21.19 5.29 -3.52
N LEU A 162 20.70 6.52 -3.67
CA LEU A 162 20.03 7.04 -4.86
C LEU A 162 20.73 8.35 -5.23
N ASP A 163 20.83 8.64 -6.52
CA ASP A 163 21.28 9.95 -6.99
C ASP A 163 20.43 11.05 -6.34
N GLU A 164 21.01 12.19 -6.01
CA GLU A 164 20.27 13.30 -5.38
C GLU A 164 19.08 13.70 -6.27
N SER A 165 17.90 13.84 -5.68
CA SER A 165 16.71 14.29 -6.42
C SER A 165 16.96 15.65 -7.07
N ASP A 166 16.39 15.89 -8.25
CA ASP A 166 16.50 17.18 -8.92
C ASP A 166 16.15 18.34 -7.97
N GLY A 167 17.10 19.26 -7.81
CA GLY A 167 16.94 20.42 -6.97
C GLY A 167 17.13 20.18 -5.46
N PHE A 168 17.63 19.02 -5.02
CA PHE A 168 18.04 18.81 -3.62
C PHE A 168 18.98 19.91 -3.14
N GLN A 169 18.67 20.51 -1.98
CA GLN A 169 19.48 21.57 -1.35
C GLN A 169 19.81 21.28 0.12
N GLY A 170 19.23 20.24 0.69
CA GLY A 170 19.46 19.87 2.09
C GLY A 170 18.25 19.20 2.72
N TRP A 171 18.27 19.11 4.05
CA TRP A 171 17.22 18.48 4.84
C TRP A 171 16.53 19.50 5.73
N ARG A 172 15.22 19.33 5.91
CA ARG A 172 14.37 20.17 6.77
C ARG A 172 13.64 19.30 7.77
N SER A 173 13.55 19.78 9.01
CA SER A 173 12.67 19.19 10.03
C SER A 173 11.21 19.57 9.74
N VAL A 174 10.33 18.57 9.73
CA VAL A 174 8.90 18.68 9.44
C VAL A 174 8.10 17.76 10.37
N SER A 175 6.83 18.09 10.60
CA SER A 175 5.89 17.17 11.23
C SER A 175 5.25 16.22 10.19
N LEU A 176 4.73 15.08 10.66
CA LEU A 176 3.95 14.18 9.80
C LEU A 176 2.72 14.86 9.21
N ASN A 177 2.06 15.77 9.96
CA ASN A 177 0.90 16.51 9.46
C ASN A 177 1.26 17.43 8.29
N GLU A 178 2.44 18.04 8.30
CA GLU A 178 2.94 18.84 7.17
C GLU A 178 3.19 17.96 5.95
N ILE A 179 3.79 16.77 6.13
CA ILE A 179 3.95 15.80 5.02
C ILE A 179 2.60 15.44 4.42
N ILE A 180 1.61 15.10 5.26
CA ILE A 180 0.26 14.72 4.81
C ILE A 180 -0.43 15.88 4.06
N ALA A 181 -0.22 17.13 4.48
CA ALA A 181 -0.85 18.29 3.87
C ALA A 181 -0.19 18.72 2.55
N ASP A 182 1.14 18.65 2.48
CA ASP A 182 1.93 19.27 1.40
C ASP A 182 2.37 18.26 0.32
N VAL A 183 2.34 16.96 0.61
CA VAL A 183 2.79 15.91 -0.29
C VAL A 183 1.60 15.18 -0.91
N ALA A 184 1.65 14.95 -2.22
CA ALA A 184 0.57 14.29 -2.95
C ALA A 184 0.35 12.83 -2.48
N GLU A 185 -0.91 12.39 -2.49
CA GLU A 185 -1.34 11.08 -1.97
C GLU A 185 -0.64 9.87 -2.60
N ASP A 186 -0.25 10.00 -3.87
CA ASP A 186 0.41 8.97 -4.67
C ASP A 186 1.92 8.88 -4.42
N VAL A 187 2.50 9.80 -3.65
CA VAL A 187 3.91 9.74 -3.24
C VAL A 187 4.09 8.63 -2.21
N LEU A 188 5.16 7.86 -2.37
CA LEU A 188 5.53 6.78 -1.48
C LEU A 188 6.63 7.24 -0.50
N LEU A 189 6.41 7.05 0.79
CA LEU A 189 7.39 7.36 1.83
C LEU A 189 8.41 6.22 1.94
N TYR A 190 9.69 6.58 1.83
CA TYR A 190 10.83 5.70 2.10
C TYR A 190 11.45 6.09 3.43
N VAL A 191 11.14 5.30 4.47
CA VAL A 191 11.41 5.68 5.86
C VAL A 191 12.67 5.00 6.37
N ASP A 192 13.69 5.78 6.73
CA ASP A 192 14.93 5.29 7.39
C ASP A 192 15.63 4.10 6.69
N LYS A 193 15.48 3.98 5.36
CA LYS A 193 15.92 2.81 4.58
C LYS A 193 15.37 1.46 5.09
N ARG A 194 14.14 1.45 5.60
CA ARG A 194 13.58 0.27 6.28
C ARG A 194 12.12 0.05 5.94
N GLY A 195 11.79 -1.23 5.87
CA GLY A 195 10.40 -1.68 5.74
C GLY A 195 9.80 -1.32 4.39
N PRO A 196 8.52 -1.62 4.20
CA PRO A 196 7.85 -1.37 2.94
C PRO A 196 7.65 0.13 2.71
N LEU A 197 7.65 0.54 1.45
CA LEU A 197 7.20 1.88 1.06
C LEU A 197 5.76 2.12 1.54
N LEU A 198 5.52 3.29 2.11
CA LEU A 198 4.23 3.67 2.70
C LEU A 198 3.59 4.81 1.89
N PRO A 199 2.45 4.58 1.21
CA PRO A 199 1.77 5.65 0.49
C PRO A 199 1.32 6.77 1.42
N VAL A 200 1.52 8.04 1.05
CA VAL A 200 1.03 9.20 1.82
C VAL A 200 -0.49 9.12 1.98
N GLY A 201 -1.22 8.71 0.93
CA GLY A 201 -2.66 8.53 0.96
C GLY A 201 -3.16 7.53 2.02
N ALA A 202 -2.31 6.63 2.54
CA ALA A 202 -2.69 5.74 3.63
C ALA A 202 -3.08 6.52 4.90
N PHE A 203 -2.47 7.69 5.13
CA PHE A 203 -2.75 8.55 6.28
C PHE A 203 -4.10 9.29 6.17
N HIS A 204 -4.63 9.50 4.97
CA HIS A 204 -5.93 10.17 4.79
C HIS A 204 -7.10 9.33 5.30
N THR A 205 -6.89 8.02 5.35
CA THR A 205 -7.87 7.09 5.92
C THR A 205 -7.72 6.96 7.43
N PHE A 206 -6.67 7.53 8.02
CA PHE A 206 -6.28 7.31 9.40
C PHE A 206 -6.89 8.38 10.31
N ASP A 207 -7.83 8.00 11.17
CA ASP A 207 -8.31 8.87 12.24
C ASP A 207 -7.24 8.93 13.35
N ILE A 208 -6.25 9.82 13.16
CA ILE A 208 -5.10 9.99 14.05
C ILE A 208 -5.52 10.33 15.49
N PRO A 209 -6.46 11.28 15.73
CA PRO A 209 -6.96 11.54 17.08
C PRO A 209 -7.54 10.30 17.73
N LEU A 210 -8.47 9.61 17.05
CA LEU A 210 -9.09 8.41 17.61
C LEU A 210 -8.05 7.31 17.86
N TYR A 211 -7.13 7.08 16.93
CA TYR A 211 -6.04 6.11 17.08
C TYR A 211 -5.25 6.35 18.38
N ARG A 212 -4.79 7.59 18.60
CA ARG A 212 -4.03 7.97 19.81
C ARG A 212 -4.86 7.77 21.08
N THR A 213 -6.14 8.11 21.04
CA THR A 213 -7.03 7.95 22.18
C THR A 213 -7.36 6.49 22.49
N VAL A 214 -7.49 5.64 21.48
CA VAL A 214 -7.63 4.20 21.70
C VAL A 214 -6.37 3.65 22.34
N ARG A 215 -5.18 4.01 21.83
CA ARG A 215 -3.90 3.47 22.29
C ARG A 215 -3.50 3.97 23.69
N ASP A 216 -3.50 5.28 23.88
CA ASP A 216 -2.90 5.94 25.06
C ASP A 216 -3.94 6.68 25.93
N GLY A 217 -5.15 6.89 25.43
CA GLY A 217 -6.20 7.68 26.09
C GLY A 217 -6.98 6.92 27.18
N SER A 218 -7.67 7.69 28.01
CA SER A 218 -8.63 7.15 28.98
C SER A 218 -9.95 6.72 28.30
N GLU A 219 -10.73 5.86 28.95
CA GLU A 219 -12.08 5.53 28.46
C GLU A 219 -12.98 6.78 28.33
N GLY A 220 -12.81 7.77 29.23
CA GLY A 220 -13.56 9.03 29.17
C GLY A 220 -13.24 9.85 27.91
N GLN A 221 -11.97 9.92 27.51
CA GLN A 221 -11.59 10.55 26.24
C GLN A 221 -12.12 9.78 25.04
N LEU A 222 -12.03 8.45 25.08
CA LEU A 222 -12.57 7.59 24.02
C LEU A 222 -14.08 7.79 23.83
N ARG A 223 -14.84 7.94 24.92
CA ARG A 223 -16.29 8.27 24.89
C ARG A 223 -16.59 9.64 24.29
N GLN A 224 -15.66 10.58 24.37
CA GLN A 224 -15.83 11.92 23.81
C GLN A 224 -15.47 11.96 22.32
N GLU A 225 -14.40 11.27 21.91
CA GLU A 225 -13.87 11.33 20.55
C GLU A 225 -14.56 10.35 19.59
N PHE A 226 -14.83 9.13 20.04
CA PHE A 226 -15.39 8.08 19.17
C PHE A 226 -16.71 8.46 18.49
N PRO A 227 -17.68 9.14 19.13
CA PRO A 227 -18.96 9.46 18.50
C PRO A 227 -18.87 10.25 17.19
N GLU A 228 -17.86 11.12 17.05
CA GLU A 228 -17.65 11.94 15.85
C GLU A 228 -16.71 11.30 14.83
N ALA A 229 -15.90 10.32 15.26
CA ALA A 229 -14.91 9.68 14.41
C ALA A 229 -15.55 8.97 13.21
N LEU A 230 -14.87 9.05 12.07
CA LEU A 230 -15.19 8.25 10.90
C LEU A 230 -14.37 6.96 10.99
N VAL A 231 -15.06 5.83 11.07
CA VAL A 231 -14.42 4.51 11.25
C VAL A 231 -14.88 3.55 10.17
N TYR A 232 -14.10 2.50 9.94
CA TYR A 232 -14.37 1.53 8.88
C TYR A 232 -14.93 0.25 9.49
N ARG A 233 -16.14 -0.11 9.07
CA ARG A 233 -16.86 -1.32 9.54
C ARG A 233 -16.81 -2.39 8.46
N PRO A 234 -16.23 -3.58 8.72
CA PRO A 234 -16.46 -4.74 7.87
C PRO A 234 -17.93 -5.15 7.88
N GLU A 235 -18.44 -5.59 6.73
CA GLU A 235 -19.85 -5.99 6.57
C GLU A 235 -20.23 -7.09 7.58
N GLY A 236 -21.26 -6.82 8.39
CA GLY A 236 -21.77 -7.77 9.39
C GLY A 236 -20.95 -7.86 10.70
N GLU A 237 -19.91 -7.04 10.89
CA GLU A 237 -19.12 -7.00 12.12
C GLU A 237 -19.49 -5.81 13.03
N ARG A 238 -19.30 -6.01 14.34
CA ARG A 238 -19.35 -4.96 15.36
C ARG A 238 -17.98 -4.35 15.67
N ALA A 239 -16.93 -4.89 15.07
CA ALA A 239 -15.61 -4.29 15.13
C ALA A 239 -15.51 -3.15 14.11
N VAL A 240 -14.82 -2.07 14.50
CA VAL A 240 -14.54 -0.93 13.61
C VAL A 240 -13.08 -0.58 13.68
N PHE A 241 -12.55 -0.07 12.58
CA PHE A 241 -11.13 0.23 12.44
C PHE A 241 -10.90 1.73 12.33
N THR A 242 -9.82 2.23 12.96
CA THR A 242 -9.46 3.66 12.89
C THR A 242 -8.82 4.05 11.56
N SER A 243 -8.48 3.08 10.71
CA SER A 243 -7.95 3.30 9.37
C SER A 243 -8.25 2.13 8.44
N LEU A 244 -8.22 2.37 7.12
CA LEU A 244 -8.31 1.28 6.15
C LEU A 244 -7.09 0.37 6.22
N LEU A 245 -5.91 0.91 6.52
CA LEU A 245 -4.70 0.11 6.68
C LEU A 245 -4.82 -0.89 7.85
N ALA A 246 -5.45 -0.49 8.96
CA ALA A 246 -5.74 -1.38 10.09
C ALA A 246 -6.77 -2.46 9.71
N LEU A 247 -7.82 -2.10 8.99
CA LEU A 247 -8.82 -3.05 8.48
C LEU A 247 -8.17 -4.08 7.55
N GLU A 248 -7.43 -3.63 6.55
CA GLU A 248 -6.78 -4.48 5.54
C GLU A 248 -5.73 -5.40 6.17
N ALA A 249 -4.97 -4.92 7.16
CA ALA A 249 -4.04 -5.76 7.90
C ALA A 249 -4.75 -6.85 8.72
N ALA A 250 -5.93 -6.54 9.30
CA ALA A 250 -6.64 -7.45 10.19
C ALA A 250 -7.63 -8.39 9.50
N ARG A 251 -8.13 -8.02 8.31
CA ARG A 251 -9.21 -8.72 7.60
C ARG A 251 -8.87 -9.05 6.15
N GLY A 252 -7.80 -8.48 5.60
CA GLY A 252 -7.44 -8.61 4.18
C GLY A 252 -8.09 -7.53 3.31
N THR A 253 -7.60 -7.40 2.09
CA THR A 253 -7.98 -6.33 1.14
C THR A 253 -9.28 -6.59 0.38
N THR A 254 -9.81 -7.81 0.44
CA THR A 254 -11.04 -8.21 -0.28
C THR A 254 -12.30 -8.10 0.58
N VAL A 255 -12.15 -7.80 1.87
CA VAL A 255 -13.29 -7.67 2.79
C VAL A 255 -14.08 -6.42 2.44
N ARG A 256 -15.39 -6.60 2.29
CA ARG A 256 -16.32 -5.48 2.11
C ARG A 256 -16.44 -4.72 3.40
N TRP A 257 -16.44 -3.40 3.28
CA TRP A 257 -16.54 -2.49 4.40
C TRP A 257 -17.32 -1.25 4.00
N GLU A 258 -17.77 -0.52 5.01
CA GLU A 258 -18.40 0.78 4.83
C GLU A 258 -17.88 1.79 5.87
N PRO A 259 -17.80 3.08 5.52
CA PRO A 259 -17.48 4.11 6.48
C PRO A 259 -18.72 4.41 7.33
N VAL A 260 -18.57 4.41 8.66
CA VAL A 260 -19.64 4.69 9.62
C VAL A 260 -19.18 5.72 10.66
N ARG A 261 -20.13 6.44 11.26
CA ARG A 261 -19.83 7.31 12.40
C ARG A 261 -19.88 6.51 13.69
N GLY A 262 -18.96 6.76 14.62
CA GLY A 262 -18.91 6.01 15.87
C GLY A 262 -20.19 6.13 16.72
N ARG A 263 -20.91 7.26 16.64
CA ARG A 263 -22.21 7.42 17.32
C ARG A 263 -23.26 6.39 16.88
N ASP A 264 -23.28 6.03 15.61
CA ASP A 264 -24.25 5.07 15.06
C ASP A 264 -23.92 3.66 15.58
N MET A 265 -22.62 3.35 15.66
CA MET A 265 -22.12 2.09 16.22
C MET A 265 -22.42 1.95 17.71
N LEU A 266 -22.28 3.01 18.49
CA LEU A 266 -22.64 3.02 19.92
C LEU A 266 -24.14 2.87 20.13
N ALA A 267 -24.98 3.51 19.33
CA ALA A 267 -26.43 3.41 19.47
C ALA A 267 -26.94 1.97 19.32
N GLU A 268 -26.24 1.15 18.53
CA GLU A 268 -26.52 -0.27 18.31
C GLU A 268 -25.97 -1.19 19.43
N GLY A 269 -25.12 -0.71 20.35
CA GLY A 269 -24.61 -1.47 21.49
C GLY A 269 -23.08 -1.39 21.70
N GLU A 270 -22.50 -2.43 22.31
CA GLU A 270 -21.05 -2.55 22.52
C GLU A 270 -20.31 -2.68 21.17
N VAL A 271 -19.24 -1.89 20.98
CA VAL A 271 -18.41 -1.84 19.77
C VAL A 271 -16.97 -2.14 20.14
N VAL A 272 -16.23 -2.85 19.27
CA VAL A 272 -14.78 -3.06 19.43
C VAL A 272 -14.06 -2.13 18.47
N ILE A 273 -13.28 -1.20 19.00
CA ILE A 273 -12.49 -0.25 18.21
C ILE A 273 -11.09 -0.82 18.06
N ASP A 274 -10.68 -1.14 16.84
CA ASP A 274 -9.41 -1.77 16.50
C ASP A 274 -8.53 -0.77 15.70
N PRO A 275 -7.53 -0.14 16.34
CA PRO A 275 -6.62 0.76 15.66
C PRO A 275 -5.49 0.02 14.93
N GLY A 276 -5.48 -1.31 14.99
CA GLY A 276 -4.32 -2.15 14.82
C GLY A 276 -4.10 -3.01 16.07
N ARG A 277 -3.97 -4.32 15.88
CA ARG A 277 -3.59 -5.21 16.98
C ARG A 277 -2.20 -4.80 17.52
N PRO A 278 -1.99 -4.80 18.85
CA PRO A 278 -2.86 -5.35 19.90
C PRO A 278 -3.75 -4.34 20.62
N HIS A 279 -3.89 -3.10 20.16
CA HIS A 279 -4.49 -2.00 20.92
C HIS A 279 -6.03 -1.92 20.88
N GLN A 280 -6.70 -2.99 20.48
CA GLN A 280 -8.17 -3.04 20.40
C GLN A 280 -8.83 -2.73 21.76
N ARG A 281 -9.93 -1.97 21.74
CA ARG A 281 -10.70 -1.64 22.95
C ARG A 281 -12.20 -1.78 22.75
N PRO A 282 -12.91 -2.48 23.67
CA PRO A 282 -14.36 -2.43 23.69
C PRO A 282 -14.84 -1.09 24.25
N LEU A 283 -15.93 -0.58 23.70
CA LEU A 283 -16.64 0.58 24.19
C LEU A 283 -18.13 0.28 24.27
N ARG A 284 -18.73 0.55 25.42
CA ARG A 284 -20.18 0.41 25.65
C ARG A 284 -20.86 1.78 25.53
N PRO A 285 -22.17 1.82 25.21
CA PRO A 285 -22.96 3.04 25.23
C PRO A 285 -22.79 3.83 26.53
#